data_AF-A0A8H3ZZJ3-F1
#
_entry.id   AF-A0A8H3ZZJ3-F1
#
_cell.length_a   1.000
_cell.length_b   1.000
_cell.length_c   1.000
_cell.angle_alpha   90.00
_cell.angle_beta   90.00
_cell.angle_gamma   90.00
#
_symmetry.space_group_name_H-M   'P 1'
#
loop_
_entity.id
_entity.type
_entity.pdbx_description
1 polymer ?
#
loop_
_entity_poly.entity_id
_entity_poly.type
_entity_poly.pdbx_seq_one_letter_code
_entity_poly.pdbx_strand_id
1 'polypeptide(L)'
;MRLIYPFSHFYKSFQGLSCRNLRAFRVFKKTSSCSRVISDMSLTWNYPVTRRDESFVEELHGIKVADPYRWLENPDSEETKAFVDAQNAFTDKFFESYPYREKFRETLTEIYDYEKYGCPRKHGNHYYYFHNTGLQPQSVLYQLKNSLDSPRDEFFNPNTLEADGTAALNTYSFSEHGKYFAYGISKSGSDWVTIHVRKTENDEQNKIPLDDVVEWVKFSSIEWTHDEAGFFYNRYPEPEKSDDKGTETDTNLNAMVCYHKLGTSQSDDILVYKDPSNPEYMYDPSISTDGRYIILKISKDCNPVNKLWVFDLEKTNRRIIENFDFLKIVDNFDAEFDYITNDETTFYFKTNLNAPRYKIVKYDLTRPDDGFTEIIKEHPIDVLSFASVIAESNLVLTYMHDVKEKISIYTLSTGKHNKDLPIPIGSIEIITGRREDTEFFFKFVSFLNPGVIYRYDFTKETLSEYRATEVRRFNSDLFETKQVFVESKDKTKIPVFIISPKHITYNGDTPTLLYGYGGFNINITPAFSTSWLNFIRHYNAVVAVANIRGGGEYGEEWHKAGMLHNKQNVFDDFQSVAKWLVDNKITCPKKLAINGGSNGGLLVGACINQII
;
A
#
# COMPACT_ATOMS: atom_id res chain seq x y z
N MET A 1 5.60 -13.99 18.60
CA MET A 1 6.26 -15.20 19.15
C MET A 1 6.40 -15.04 20.67
N ARG A 2 5.95 -16.03 21.46
CA ARG A 2 5.87 -15.93 22.94
C ARG A 2 7.23 -16.12 23.62
N LEU A 3 7.42 -15.53 24.79
CA LEU A 3 7.87 -16.28 25.98
C LEU A 3 7.60 -15.52 27.28
N ILE A 4 6.95 -16.22 28.22
CA ILE A 4 6.75 -15.85 29.63
C ILE A 4 7.82 -16.62 30.43
N TYR A 5 8.34 -16.07 31.53
CA TYR A 5 8.39 -16.68 32.88
C TYR A 5 9.23 -15.77 33.84
N PRO A 6 8.96 -15.78 35.17
CA PRO A 6 9.53 -14.85 36.15
C PRO A 6 10.62 -15.50 37.02
N PHE A 7 11.26 -14.75 37.92
CA PHE A 7 11.35 -15.07 39.38
C PHE A 7 12.01 -13.94 40.19
N SER A 8 12.08 -14.10 41.51
CA SER A 8 12.16 -13.05 42.53
C SER A 8 13.47 -12.98 43.34
N HIS A 9 13.64 -11.85 44.05
CA HIS A 9 14.42 -11.59 45.27
C HIS A 9 15.60 -12.53 45.67
N PHE A 10 16.78 -11.93 45.90
CA PHE A 10 17.46 -11.82 47.22
C PHE A 10 18.70 -10.88 47.09
N TYR A 11 19.56 -10.68 48.10
CA TYR A 11 19.39 -9.71 49.21
C TYR A 11 20.79 -9.29 49.75
N LYS A 12 21.01 -8.02 50.15
CA LYS A 12 22.19 -7.49 50.93
C LYS A 12 23.55 -7.45 50.17
N SER A 13 24.14 -6.28 49.88
CA SER A 13 24.80 -5.25 50.73
C SER A 13 26.24 -5.57 51.15
N PHE A 14 27.20 -4.66 50.95
CA PHE A 14 27.93 -3.95 52.03
C PHE A 14 28.82 -2.80 51.49
N GLN A 15 29.10 -1.85 52.39
CA GLN A 15 30.01 -0.68 52.43
C GLN A 15 31.24 -0.66 51.48
N GLY A 16 31.81 0.47 51.04
CA GLY A 16 31.59 1.90 51.37
C GLY A 16 32.70 2.52 52.25
N LEU A 17 33.67 3.25 51.67
CA LEU A 17 34.68 4.18 52.26
C LEU A 17 35.74 4.53 51.17
N SER A 18 36.54 5.61 51.21
CA SER A 18 36.23 7.05 51.38
C SER A 18 37.37 7.91 50.73
N CYS A 19 37.30 9.24 50.82
CA CYS A 19 38.11 10.20 50.03
C CYS A 19 39.54 10.47 50.58
N ARG A 20 40.50 10.88 49.71
CA ARG A 20 41.07 12.26 49.65
C ARG A 20 42.33 12.44 48.77
N ASN A 21 42.32 13.54 48.00
CA ASN A 21 43.39 14.50 47.63
C ASN A 21 44.87 14.06 47.45
N LEU A 22 45.46 14.40 46.29
CA LEU A 22 46.47 15.49 46.17
C LEU A 22 46.86 15.82 44.70
N ARG A 23 47.35 17.04 44.46
CA ARG A 23 47.78 17.56 43.14
C ARG A 23 49.25 17.21 42.85
N ALA A 24 49.59 16.85 41.61
CA ALA A 24 50.89 17.18 41.00
C ALA A 24 50.84 17.09 39.46
N PHE A 25 51.53 18.01 38.78
CA PHE A 25 51.72 17.99 37.33
C PHE A 25 52.58 16.79 36.88
N ARG A 26 52.15 16.08 35.82
CA ARG A 26 53.10 15.45 34.89
C ARG A 26 52.49 15.30 33.49
N VAL A 27 53.09 15.99 32.53
CA VAL A 27 52.80 15.82 31.10
C VAL A 27 53.23 14.43 30.69
N PHE A 28 52.27 13.60 30.27
CA PHE A 28 52.53 12.39 29.51
C PHE A 28 51.72 12.41 28.22
N LYS A 29 52.41 12.56 27.09
CA LYS A 29 51.86 12.18 25.78
C LYS A 29 51.58 10.68 25.82
N LYS A 30 50.31 10.30 26.03
CA LYS A 30 49.83 8.96 25.69
C LYS A 30 49.05 9.05 24.38
N THR A 31 49.78 8.86 23.28
CA THR A 31 49.21 8.42 22.01
C THR A 31 48.66 7.02 22.20
N SER A 32 47.44 6.88 22.73
CA SER A 32 46.70 5.62 22.63
C SER A 32 46.10 5.52 21.23
N SER A 33 46.87 4.98 20.31
CA SER A 33 46.32 4.42 19.08
C SER A 33 45.35 3.32 19.48
N CYS A 34 44.05 3.64 19.56
CA CYS A 34 43.00 2.63 19.66
C CYS A 34 42.76 2.03 18.27
N SER A 35 43.81 1.46 17.70
CA SER A 35 43.73 0.54 16.59
C SER A 35 43.07 -0.74 17.10
N ARG A 36 41.73 -0.70 17.22
CA ARG A 36 40.93 -1.92 17.18
C ARG A 36 41.13 -2.50 15.79
N VAL A 37 42.15 -3.35 15.69
CA VAL A 37 42.23 -4.38 14.66
C VAL A 37 40.99 -5.23 14.87
N ILE A 38 39.94 -4.91 14.11
CA ILE A 38 38.95 -5.92 13.74
C ILE A 38 39.79 -6.88 12.90
N SER A 39 40.17 -8.01 13.49
CA SER A 39 40.75 -9.09 12.71
C SER A 39 39.74 -9.44 11.63
N ASP A 40 40.16 -9.48 10.37
CA ASP A 40 39.45 -10.20 9.33
C ASP A 40 39.40 -11.67 9.72
N MET A 41 38.43 -12.00 10.58
CA MET A 41 37.86 -13.33 10.61
C MET A 41 37.16 -13.47 9.28
N SER A 42 37.85 -14.05 8.31
CA SER A 42 37.23 -14.61 7.12
C SER A 42 36.20 -15.64 7.59
N LEU A 43 34.96 -15.18 7.78
CA LEU A 43 33.83 -16.02 8.15
C LEU A 43 33.60 -16.96 6.97
N THR A 44 34.15 -18.16 7.07
CA THR A 44 33.83 -19.26 6.18
C THR A 44 32.38 -19.66 6.46
N TRP A 45 31.47 -19.12 5.65
CA TRP A 45 30.04 -19.37 5.76
C TRP A 45 29.74 -20.81 5.35
N ASN A 46 29.35 -21.63 6.32
CA ASN A 46 28.84 -22.98 6.07
C ASN A 46 27.35 -22.87 5.74
N TYR A 47 27.01 -22.72 4.46
CA TYR A 47 25.63 -22.70 3.99
C TYR A 47 24.92 -24.03 4.26
N PRO A 48 23.58 -24.02 4.47
CA PRO A 48 22.79 -25.25 4.53
C PRO A 48 22.97 -26.15 3.30
N VAL A 49 23.21 -27.44 3.53
CA VAL A 49 23.26 -28.43 2.45
C VAL A 49 21.86 -28.56 1.86
N THR A 50 21.73 -28.28 0.56
CA THR A 50 20.45 -28.28 -0.15
C THR A 50 20.50 -29.34 -1.25
N ARG A 51 19.55 -30.28 -1.26
CA ARG A 51 19.49 -31.33 -2.28
C ARG A 51 19.26 -30.73 -3.67
N ARG A 52 20.00 -31.23 -4.65
CA ARG A 52 19.80 -30.96 -6.07
C ARG A 52 19.18 -32.17 -6.73
N ASP A 53 18.15 -31.95 -7.52
CA ASP A 53 17.47 -32.97 -8.31
C ASP A 53 17.71 -32.74 -9.80
N GLU A 54 18.84 -33.23 -10.30
CA GLU A 54 19.27 -33.01 -11.69
C GLU A 54 18.36 -33.71 -12.73
N SER A 55 17.27 -34.37 -12.31
CA SER A 55 16.32 -35.04 -13.20
C SER A 55 15.26 -34.09 -13.78
N PHE A 56 14.98 -32.96 -13.12
CA PHE A 56 14.00 -31.97 -13.60
C PHE A 56 14.62 -31.05 -14.67
N VAL A 57 14.34 -31.37 -15.93
CA VAL A 57 14.68 -30.56 -17.10
C VAL A 57 13.46 -30.40 -17.99
N GLU A 58 13.05 -29.15 -18.21
CA GLU A 58 11.93 -28.78 -19.08
C GLU A 58 12.45 -28.28 -20.44
N GLU A 59 11.69 -28.46 -21.51
CA GLU A 59 12.05 -27.97 -22.84
C GLU A 59 11.07 -26.87 -23.29
N LEU A 60 11.48 -25.61 -23.11
CA LEU A 60 10.70 -24.43 -23.44
C LEU A 60 11.11 -23.92 -24.82
N HIS A 61 10.23 -24.08 -25.81
CA HIS A 61 10.47 -23.68 -27.22
C HIS A 61 11.77 -24.25 -27.83
N GLY A 62 12.16 -25.47 -27.45
CA GLY A 62 13.40 -26.13 -27.89
C GLY A 62 14.65 -25.78 -27.07
N ILE A 63 14.52 -24.96 -26.03
CA ILE A 63 15.59 -24.65 -25.07
C ILE A 63 15.40 -25.48 -23.81
N LYS A 64 16.42 -26.24 -23.42
CA LYS A 64 16.40 -27.03 -22.18
C LYS A 64 16.76 -26.18 -20.98
N VAL A 65 15.88 -26.16 -19.98
CA VAL A 65 16.03 -25.43 -18.72
C VAL A 65 15.96 -26.43 -17.57
N ALA A 66 17.03 -26.51 -16.78
CA ALA A 66 17.09 -27.40 -15.61
C ALA A 66 16.64 -26.66 -14.35
N ASP A 67 15.80 -27.31 -13.55
CA ASP A 67 15.30 -26.78 -12.28
C ASP A 67 15.53 -27.78 -11.13
N PRO A 68 16.77 -27.85 -10.61
CA PRO A 68 17.16 -28.86 -9.62
C PRO A 68 16.56 -28.63 -8.22
N TYR A 69 15.73 -27.60 -8.04
CA TYR A 69 15.12 -27.24 -6.76
C TYR A 69 13.57 -27.22 -6.81
N ARG A 70 12.96 -27.74 -7.90
CA ARG A 70 11.51 -27.87 -8.09
C ARG A 70 10.75 -28.45 -6.88
N TRP A 71 11.39 -29.30 -6.09
CA TRP A 71 10.82 -29.87 -4.86
C TRP A 71 10.46 -28.83 -3.78
N LEU A 72 11.06 -27.63 -3.81
CA LEU A 72 10.71 -26.52 -2.92
C LEU A 72 9.34 -25.88 -3.24
N GLU A 73 8.74 -26.14 -4.41
CA GLU A 73 7.38 -25.67 -4.74
C GLU A 73 6.27 -26.35 -3.92
N ASN A 74 6.60 -27.43 -3.20
CA ASN A 74 5.71 -28.07 -2.24
C ASN A 74 6.06 -27.60 -0.79
N PRO A 75 5.30 -26.65 -0.20
CA PRO A 75 5.56 -26.13 1.14
C PRO A 75 5.27 -27.15 2.26
N ASP A 76 4.37 -28.11 2.01
CA ASP A 76 3.98 -29.14 2.98
C ASP A 76 5.02 -30.24 3.16
N SER A 77 6.00 -30.34 2.25
CA SER A 77 7.00 -31.40 2.29
C SER A 77 7.94 -31.23 3.48
N GLU A 78 8.24 -32.33 4.17
CA GLU A 78 9.21 -32.33 5.29
C GLU A 78 10.62 -31.90 4.84
N GLU A 79 10.97 -32.11 3.56
CA GLU A 79 12.24 -31.62 3.00
C GLU A 79 12.24 -30.08 2.87
N THR A 80 11.13 -29.49 2.43
CA THR A 80 10.96 -28.03 2.32
C THR A 80 10.97 -27.37 3.69
N LYS A 81 10.27 -27.95 4.68
CA LYS A 81 10.30 -27.46 6.08
C LYS A 81 11.72 -27.51 6.66
N ALA A 82 12.42 -28.62 6.51
CA ALA A 82 13.80 -28.77 6.96
C ALA A 82 14.76 -27.79 6.26
N PHE A 83 14.55 -27.49 4.98
CA PHE A 83 15.29 -26.45 4.27
C PHE A 83 15.04 -25.07 4.86
N VAL A 84 13.76 -24.68 5.06
CA VAL A 84 13.38 -23.38 5.65
C VAL A 84 13.99 -23.21 7.04
N ASP A 85 13.88 -24.22 7.91
CA ASP A 85 14.48 -24.21 9.25
C ASP A 85 16.00 -24.04 9.20
N ALA A 86 16.68 -24.71 8.27
CA ALA A 86 18.13 -24.58 8.12
C ALA A 86 18.57 -23.20 7.60
N GLN A 87 17.80 -22.58 6.69
CA GLN A 87 18.05 -21.20 6.23
C GLN A 87 17.79 -20.17 7.34
N ASN A 88 16.72 -20.34 8.13
CA ASN A 88 16.43 -19.52 9.30
C ASN A 88 17.56 -19.62 10.32
N ALA A 89 17.97 -20.83 10.73
CA ALA A 89 19.06 -21.02 11.68
C ALA A 89 20.41 -20.45 11.20
N PHE A 90 20.68 -20.50 9.89
CA PHE A 90 21.87 -19.86 9.30
C PHE A 90 21.81 -18.33 9.36
N THR A 91 20.66 -17.74 8.99
CA THR A 91 20.48 -16.28 8.93
C THR A 91 20.33 -15.64 10.31
N ASP A 92 19.66 -16.30 11.27
CA ASP A 92 19.59 -15.85 12.66
C ASP A 92 20.99 -15.78 13.26
N LYS A 93 21.81 -16.82 13.09
CA LYS A 93 23.22 -16.81 13.55
C LYS A 93 24.04 -15.67 12.92
N PHE A 94 23.80 -15.34 11.65
CA PHE A 94 24.40 -14.17 11.01
C PHE A 94 23.98 -12.88 11.72
N PHE A 95 22.68 -12.70 11.99
CA PHE A 95 22.17 -11.50 12.64
C PHE A 95 22.54 -11.37 14.13
N GLU A 96 22.62 -12.48 14.86
CA GLU A 96 23.13 -12.54 16.24
C GLU A 96 24.60 -12.08 16.32
N SER A 97 25.38 -12.32 15.27
CA SER A 97 26.78 -11.87 15.20
C SER A 97 26.92 -10.35 15.08
N TYR A 98 25.85 -9.60 14.76
CA TYR A 98 25.89 -8.15 14.61
C TYR A 98 25.76 -7.43 15.97
N PRO A 99 26.85 -6.86 16.53
CA PRO A 99 26.87 -6.39 17.92
C PRO A 99 26.00 -5.15 18.20
N TYR A 100 25.40 -4.56 17.18
CA TYR A 100 24.51 -3.39 17.28
C TYR A 100 23.03 -3.72 16.97
N ARG A 101 22.66 -4.99 16.74
CA ARG A 101 21.28 -5.41 16.41
C ARG A 101 20.27 -4.89 17.44
N GLU A 102 20.53 -5.15 18.72
CA GLU A 102 19.64 -4.76 19.82
C GLU A 102 19.50 -3.23 19.93
N LYS A 103 20.61 -2.49 19.89
CA LYS A 103 20.58 -1.02 19.92
C LYS A 103 19.84 -0.40 18.73
N PHE A 104 19.99 -1.01 17.54
CA PHE A 104 19.25 -0.58 16.36
C PHE A 104 17.76 -0.87 16.50
N ARG A 105 17.38 -2.04 17.05
CA ARG A 105 15.99 -2.40 17.36
C ARG A 105 15.38 -1.45 18.38
N GLU A 106 16.04 -1.22 19.52
CA GLU A 106 15.61 -0.26 20.54
C GLU A 106 15.31 1.11 19.93
N THR A 107 16.27 1.64 19.17
CA THR A 107 16.15 3.00 18.62
C THR A 107 15.11 3.07 17.48
N LEU A 108 14.92 1.99 16.71
CA LEU A 108 13.84 1.88 15.74
C LEU A 108 12.47 1.86 16.43
N THR A 109 12.32 1.09 17.51
CA THR A 109 11.09 1.08 18.32
C THR A 109 10.80 2.46 18.91
N GLU A 110 11.81 3.17 19.44
CA GLU A 110 11.63 4.54 19.96
C GLU A 110 11.12 5.54 18.91
N ILE A 111 11.61 5.48 17.66
CA ILE A 111 11.15 6.39 16.59
C ILE A 111 9.83 5.92 15.95
N TYR A 112 9.47 4.64 16.09
CA TYR A 112 8.18 4.10 15.67
C TYR A 112 7.05 4.37 16.70
N ASP A 113 7.39 4.60 17.96
CA ASP A 113 6.47 4.92 19.06
C ASP A 113 5.95 6.37 19.00
N TYR A 114 5.05 6.63 18.05
CA TYR A 114 4.30 7.86 17.90
C TYR A 114 2.87 7.59 17.45
N GLU A 115 1.92 8.42 17.88
CA GLU A 115 0.51 8.26 17.50
C GLU A 115 0.33 8.43 15.98
N LYS A 116 -0.38 7.51 15.35
CA LYS A 116 -0.67 7.51 13.91
C LYS A 116 -2.16 7.69 13.71
N TYR A 117 -2.54 8.58 12.80
CA TYR A 117 -3.93 8.96 12.56
C TYR A 117 -4.30 8.79 11.08
N GLY A 118 -5.46 8.17 10.84
CA GLY A 118 -6.13 8.17 9.54
C GLY A 118 -7.09 9.36 9.37
N CYS A 119 -7.45 9.68 8.14
CA CYS A 119 -8.45 10.71 7.86
C CYS A 119 -9.83 10.32 8.41
N PRO A 120 -10.58 11.27 9.01
CA PRO A 120 -11.99 11.09 9.33
C PRO A 120 -12.83 10.77 8.07
N ARG A 121 -13.72 9.78 8.18
CA ARG A 121 -14.75 9.43 7.22
C ARG A 121 -16.11 9.62 7.88
N LYS A 122 -17.04 10.32 7.22
CA LYS A 122 -18.39 10.53 7.75
C LYS A 122 -19.32 9.43 7.24
N HIS A 123 -19.99 8.73 8.14
CA HIS A 123 -21.03 7.75 7.82
C HIS A 123 -22.21 7.95 8.79
N GLY A 124 -23.42 8.09 8.24
CA GLY A 124 -24.57 8.58 8.99
C GLY A 124 -24.25 9.90 9.70
N ASN A 125 -24.51 9.95 11.01
CA ASN A 125 -24.23 11.12 11.86
C ASN A 125 -22.85 11.06 12.55
N HIS A 126 -21.93 10.17 12.16
CA HIS A 126 -20.71 9.92 12.92
C HIS A 126 -19.46 10.00 12.04
N TYR A 127 -18.32 10.38 12.64
CA TYR A 127 -17.02 10.28 11.98
C TYR A 127 -16.27 9.06 12.48
N TYR A 128 -15.57 8.38 11.58
CA TYR A 128 -14.76 7.20 11.88
C TYR A 128 -13.33 7.43 11.38
N TYR A 129 -12.33 7.04 12.18
CA TYR A 129 -10.92 7.15 11.81
C TYR A 129 -10.08 6.09 12.51
N PHE A 130 -9.03 5.63 11.84
CA PHE A 130 -8.04 4.76 12.47
C PHE A 130 -7.08 5.57 13.35
N HIS A 131 -6.72 4.99 14.48
CA HIS A 131 -5.67 5.48 15.35
C HIS A 131 -4.81 4.32 15.86
N ASN A 132 -3.50 4.53 15.94
CA ASN A 132 -2.57 3.63 16.59
C ASN A 132 -1.76 4.46 17.59
N THR A 133 -1.73 4.05 18.87
CA THR A 133 -1.03 4.78 19.94
C THR A 133 0.49 4.86 19.75
N GLY A 134 1.06 3.99 18.93
CA GLY A 134 2.50 3.92 18.68
C GLY A 134 2.91 2.56 18.14
N LEU A 135 2.76 1.55 19.00
CA LEU A 135 3.29 0.20 18.82
C LEU A 135 2.18 -0.89 18.85
N GLN A 136 0.91 -0.52 18.65
CA GLN A 136 -0.15 -1.53 18.52
C GLN A 136 0.08 -2.35 17.23
N PRO A 137 -0.04 -3.69 17.25
CA PRO A 137 0.09 -4.51 16.05
C PRO A 137 -0.83 -4.06 14.90
N GLN A 138 -2.07 -3.70 15.24
CA GLN A 138 -3.07 -3.17 14.32
C GLN A 138 -3.63 -1.84 14.83
N SER A 139 -3.95 -0.94 13.89
CA SER A 139 -4.65 0.31 14.21
C SER A 139 -6.10 0.04 14.63
N VAL A 140 -6.59 0.78 15.62
CA VAL A 140 -7.96 0.69 16.13
C VAL A 140 -8.84 1.72 15.43
N LEU A 141 -10.04 1.33 15.03
CA LEU A 141 -11.05 2.22 14.46
C LEU A 141 -11.82 2.89 15.61
N TYR A 142 -11.78 4.22 15.66
CA TYR A 142 -12.52 5.04 16.62
C TYR A 142 -13.69 5.75 15.97
N GLN A 143 -14.73 6.03 16.76
CA GLN A 143 -15.89 6.83 16.40
C GLN A 143 -15.82 8.20 17.12
N LEU A 144 -16.24 9.25 16.42
CA LEU A 144 -16.58 10.57 16.96
C LEU A 144 -18.08 10.80 16.74
N LYS A 145 -18.85 10.91 17.81
CA LYS A 145 -20.32 11.01 17.74
C LYS A 145 -20.75 12.43 17.37
N ASN A 146 -21.41 12.62 16.23
CA ASN A 146 -22.06 13.86 15.76
C ASN A 146 -21.14 15.05 15.39
N SER A 147 -19.92 15.12 15.93
CA SER A 147 -18.95 16.18 15.66
C SER A 147 -17.52 15.66 15.69
N LEU A 148 -16.63 16.35 14.98
CA LEU A 148 -15.17 16.15 15.01
C LEU A 148 -14.54 16.50 16.36
N ASP A 149 -15.22 17.31 17.17
CA ASP A 149 -14.78 17.76 18.50
C ASP A 149 -15.24 16.83 19.64
N SER A 150 -16.06 15.82 19.31
CA SER A 150 -16.56 14.87 20.30
C SER A 150 -15.45 13.96 20.84
N PRO A 151 -15.55 13.44 22.08
CA PRO A 151 -14.62 12.45 22.59
C PRO A 151 -14.53 11.21 21.69
N ARG A 152 -13.31 10.67 21.52
CA ARG A 152 -13.11 9.41 20.80
C ARG A 152 -13.65 8.23 21.58
N ASP A 153 -14.44 7.40 20.92
CA ASP A 153 -15.00 6.16 21.45
C ASP A 153 -14.44 4.98 20.65
N GLU A 154 -14.03 3.90 21.32
CA GLU A 154 -13.45 2.74 20.63
C GLU A 154 -14.58 2.00 19.90
N PHE A 155 -14.47 1.92 18.57
CA PHE A 155 -15.50 1.32 17.74
C PHE A 155 -15.14 -0.11 17.35
N PHE A 156 -13.96 -0.34 16.77
CA PHE A 156 -13.51 -1.69 16.36
C PHE A 156 -12.00 -1.85 16.57
N ASN A 157 -11.59 -2.92 17.26
CA ASN A 157 -10.22 -3.15 17.67
C ASN A 157 -9.70 -4.49 17.10
N PRO A 158 -8.95 -4.48 15.98
CA PRO A 158 -8.48 -5.72 15.36
C PRO A 158 -7.54 -6.53 16.28
N ASN A 159 -6.90 -5.90 17.27
CA ASN A 159 -6.00 -6.56 18.21
C ASN A 159 -6.72 -7.52 19.19
N THR A 160 -8.06 -7.54 19.21
CA THR A 160 -8.85 -8.47 20.04
C THR A 160 -9.44 -9.64 19.23
N LEU A 161 -9.14 -9.75 17.93
CA LEU A 161 -9.70 -10.80 17.05
C LEU A 161 -9.06 -12.17 17.30
N GLU A 162 -7.74 -12.21 17.54
CA GLU A 162 -6.99 -13.44 17.85
C GLU A 162 -5.97 -13.16 18.96
N ALA A 163 -5.76 -14.13 19.86
CA ALA A 163 -4.97 -13.95 21.08
C ALA A 163 -3.46 -13.73 20.85
N ASP A 164 -2.96 -13.97 19.63
CA ASP A 164 -1.57 -13.72 19.23
C ASP A 164 -1.40 -12.54 18.27
N GLY A 165 -2.50 -11.86 17.89
CA GLY A 165 -2.50 -10.71 16.99
C GLY A 165 -2.26 -11.04 15.51
N THR A 166 -2.39 -12.30 15.09
CA THR A 166 -2.18 -12.72 13.69
C THR A 166 -3.38 -12.47 12.77
N ALA A 167 -4.56 -12.15 13.33
CA ALA A 167 -5.71 -11.67 12.56
C ALA A 167 -5.60 -10.16 12.30
N ALA A 168 -5.89 -9.76 11.06
CA ALA A 168 -5.89 -8.37 10.61
C ALA A 168 -7.21 -8.00 9.94
N LEU A 169 -7.61 -6.75 10.08
CA LEU A 169 -8.68 -6.15 9.28
C LEU A 169 -8.14 -5.91 7.86
N ASN A 170 -8.65 -6.65 6.88
CA ASN A 170 -8.21 -6.61 5.49
C ASN A 170 -9.02 -5.56 4.69
N THR A 171 -10.35 -5.70 4.71
CA THR A 171 -11.29 -4.83 4.01
C THR A 171 -12.45 -4.47 4.94
N TYR A 172 -13.15 -3.36 4.68
CA TYR A 172 -14.36 -2.99 5.42
C TYR A 172 -15.21 -2.02 4.61
N SER A 173 -16.51 -2.00 4.91
CA SER A 173 -17.45 -1.05 4.32
C SER A 173 -18.59 -0.73 5.30
N PHE A 174 -18.98 0.53 5.33
CA PHE A 174 -20.20 0.96 6.02
C PHE A 174 -21.36 0.91 5.03
N SER A 175 -22.54 0.50 5.49
CA SER A 175 -23.75 0.63 4.68
C SER A 175 -24.08 2.10 4.40
N GLU A 176 -24.88 2.36 3.37
CA GLU A 176 -25.15 3.70 2.82
C GLU A 176 -25.49 4.76 3.89
N HIS A 177 -26.41 4.43 4.80
CA HIS A 177 -26.86 5.33 5.87
C HIS A 177 -26.00 5.19 7.14
N GLY A 178 -24.95 4.37 7.10
CA GLY A 178 -24.04 4.09 8.22
C GLY A 178 -24.68 3.26 9.32
N LYS A 179 -25.63 2.37 9.01
CA LYS A 179 -26.33 1.50 9.98
C LYS A 179 -25.56 0.21 10.30
N TYR A 180 -24.86 -0.33 9.32
CA TYR A 180 -24.05 -1.54 9.42
C TYR A 180 -22.58 -1.26 9.09
N PHE A 181 -21.71 -2.09 9.66
CA PHE A 181 -20.29 -2.15 9.39
C PHE A 181 -19.94 -3.60 9.04
N ALA A 182 -19.68 -3.85 7.75
CA ALA A 182 -19.15 -5.12 7.27
C ALA A 182 -17.62 -5.05 7.25
N TYR A 183 -16.96 -6.13 7.67
CA TYR A 183 -15.52 -6.17 7.83
C TYR A 183 -14.94 -7.55 7.51
N GLY A 184 -13.91 -7.57 6.67
CA GLY A 184 -13.16 -8.75 6.28
C GLY A 184 -11.95 -8.97 7.17
N ILE A 185 -11.83 -10.17 7.74
CA ILE A 185 -10.67 -10.61 8.52
C ILE A 185 -9.80 -11.52 7.66
N SER A 186 -8.50 -11.24 7.62
CA SER A 186 -7.46 -12.16 7.15
C SER A 186 -6.66 -12.71 8.32
N LYS A 187 -6.26 -13.99 8.26
CA LYS A 187 -5.41 -14.64 9.28
C LYS A 187 -4.01 -14.88 8.74
N SER A 188 -3.00 -14.74 9.60
CA SER A 188 -1.59 -15.04 9.31
C SER A 188 -0.98 -14.33 8.09
N GLY A 189 -1.58 -13.23 7.63
CA GLY A 189 -1.16 -12.52 6.43
C GLY A 189 -1.62 -13.14 5.10
N SER A 190 -2.53 -14.12 5.12
CA SER A 190 -3.18 -14.65 3.93
C SER A 190 -4.06 -13.61 3.23
N ASP A 191 -4.11 -13.63 1.91
CA ASP A 191 -5.07 -12.83 1.11
C ASP A 191 -6.51 -13.34 1.22
N TRP A 192 -6.75 -14.53 1.79
CA TRP A 192 -8.09 -15.00 2.09
C TRP A 192 -8.76 -14.14 3.16
N VAL A 193 -10.05 -13.88 2.97
CA VAL A 193 -10.89 -13.04 3.81
C VAL A 193 -12.16 -13.80 4.21
N THR A 194 -12.54 -13.67 5.48
CA THR A 194 -13.89 -13.96 5.98
C THR A 194 -14.55 -12.64 6.34
N ILE A 195 -15.69 -12.30 5.71
CA ILE A 195 -16.47 -11.11 6.05
C ILE A 195 -17.45 -11.44 7.17
N HIS A 196 -17.55 -10.51 8.13
CA HIS A 196 -18.58 -10.45 9.16
C HIS A 196 -19.32 -9.12 9.09
N VAL A 197 -20.53 -9.05 9.64
CA VAL A 197 -21.33 -7.81 9.74
C VAL A 197 -21.63 -7.51 11.20
N ARG A 198 -21.68 -6.23 11.58
CA ARG A 198 -22.29 -5.77 12.84
C ARG A 198 -23.01 -4.43 12.66
N LYS A 199 -23.78 -4.00 13.65
CA LYS A 199 -24.36 -2.66 13.66
C LYS A 199 -23.32 -1.60 14.05
N THR A 200 -23.59 -0.35 13.67
CA THR A 200 -22.74 0.81 14.01
C THR A 200 -23.08 1.49 15.33
N GLU A 201 -24.20 1.10 15.96
CA GLU A 201 -24.57 1.43 17.33
C GLU A 201 -23.42 0.98 18.27
N ASN A 202 -22.71 1.93 18.91
CA ASN A 202 -21.51 1.60 19.69
C ASN A 202 -21.83 1.33 21.17
N ASP A 203 -22.50 0.21 21.41
CA ASP A 203 -22.76 -0.36 22.74
C ASP A 203 -22.27 -1.82 22.83
N GLU A 204 -22.21 -2.38 24.03
CA GLU A 204 -21.66 -3.73 24.26
C GLU A 204 -22.44 -4.85 23.57
N GLN A 205 -23.73 -4.66 23.26
CA GLN A 205 -24.52 -5.66 22.55
C GLN A 205 -24.25 -5.61 21.04
N ASN A 206 -24.16 -4.42 20.47
CA ASN A 206 -23.93 -4.18 19.04
C ASN A 206 -22.45 -4.24 18.60
N LYS A 207 -21.51 -4.42 19.54
CA LYS A 207 -20.12 -4.81 19.25
C LYS A 207 -19.97 -6.25 18.77
N ILE A 208 -20.94 -7.13 19.10
CA ILE A 208 -20.96 -8.53 18.66
C ILE A 208 -21.34 -8.57 17.16
N PRO A 209 -20.68 -9.38 16.32
CA PRO A 209 -21.16 -9.62 14.96
C PRO A 209 -22.56 -10.23 14.93
N LEU A 210 -23.27 -9.96 13.84
CA LEU A 210 -24.46 -10.71 13.46
C LEU A 210 -24.07 -12.14 13.04
N ASP A 211 -25.06 -13.00 12.84
CA ASP A 211 -24.84 -14.39 12.37
C ASP A 211 -24.33 -14.45 10.92
N ASP A 212 -24.30 -13.32 10.21
CA ASP A 212 -23.77 -13.14 8.86
C ASP A 212 -22.25 -13.42 8.80
N VAL A 213 -21.88 -14.52 8.13
CA VAL A 213 -20.49 -14.94 7.86
C VAL A 213 -20.36 -15.31 6.39
N VAL A 214 -19.38 -14.72 5.70
CA VAL A 214 -19.13 -14.95 4.27
C VAL A 214 -17.66 -15.34 4.07
N GLU A 215 -17.42 -16.58 3.65
CA GLU A 215 -16.08 -17.12 3.40
C GLU A 215 -15.68 -17.08 1.91
N TRP A 216 -14.42 -17.47 1.63
CA TRP A 216 -13.85 -17.62 0.29
C TRP A 216 -13.72 -16.31 -0.50
N VAL A 217 -13.72 -15.19 0.23
CA VAL A 217 -13.51 -13.85 -0.29
C VAL A 217 -12.00 -13.62 -0.49
N LYS A 218 -11.63 -13.09 -1.64
CA LYS A 218 -10.26 -12.68 -1.98
C LYS A 218 -10.33 -11.62 -3.07
N PHE A 219 -9.54 -10.55 -2.95
CA PHE A 219 -9.55 -9.40 -3.87
C PHE A 219 -10.97 -8.81 -4.11
N SER A 220 -11.63 -8.39 -3.02
CA SER A 220 -13.04 -7.94 -3.03
C SER A 220 -13.26 -6.61 -2.31
N SER A 221 -14.10 -5.77 -2.92
CA SER A 221 -14.86 -4.70 -2.27
C SER A 221 -16.02 -5.28 -1.44
N ILE A 222 -16.75 -4.42 -0.72
CA ILE A 222 -18.00 -4.78 -0.02
C ILE A 222 -19.02 -3.68 -0.33
N GLU A 223 -19.85 -3.92 -1.34
CA GLU A 223 -20.64 -2.88 -1.99
C GLU A 223 -22.12 -3.00 -1.63
N TRP A 224 -22.56 -2.15 -0.71
CA TRP A 224 -23.91 -2.16 -0.17
C TRP A 224 -24.94 -1.64 -1.17
N THR A 225 -26.11 -2.28 -1.22
CA THR A 225 -27.29 -1.64 -1.81
C THR A 225 -27.80 -0.52 -0.91
N HIS A 226 -28.36 0.54 -1.49
CA HIS A 226 -28.81 1.72 -0.73
C HIS A 226 -30.05 1.46 0.14
N ASP A 227 -30.73 0.31 -0.04
CA ASP A 227 -31.77 -0.17 0.89
C ASP A 227 -31.19 -0.86 2.14
N GLU A 228 -29.86 -1.01 2.22
CA GLU A 228 -29.10 -1.68 3.27
C GLU A 228 -29.54 -3.13 3.53
N ALA A 229 -30.13 -3.80 2.53
CA ALA A 229 -30.59 -5.18 2.63
C ALA A 229 -29.47 -6.23 2.48
N GLY A 230 -28.30 -5.82 1.97
CA GLY A 230 -27.17 -6.70 1.67
C GLY A 230 -26.07 -6.00 0.87
N PHE A 231 -25.09 -6.77 0.42
CA PHE A 231 -23.94 -6.25 -0.33
C PHE A 231 -23.45 -7.23 -1.40
N PHE A 232 -22.87 -6.66 -2.47
CA PHE A 232 -22.11 -7.40 -3.46
C PHE A 232 -20.69 -7.65 -2.98
N TYR A 233 -20.14 -8.80 -3.35
CA TYR A 233 -18.76 -9.21 -3.05
C TYR A 233 -18.26 -10.21 -4.10
N ASN A 234 -16.94 -10.38 -4.18
CA ASN A 234 -16.28 -11.40 -4.97
C ASN A 234 -15.89 -12.59 -4.09
N ARG A 235 -16.09 -13.80 -4.60
CA ARG A 235 -15.48 -15.02 -4.05
C ARG A 235 -14.95 -15.94 -5.12
N TYR A 236 -14.10 -16.86 -4.70
CA TYR A 236 -13.62 -17.97 -5.51
C TYR A 236 -14.39 -19.25 -5.15
N PRO A 237 -14.28 -20.31 -5.96
CA PRO A 237 -14.73 -21.64 -5.56
C PRO A 237 -14.04 -22.05 -4.24
N GLU A 238 -14.75 -22.83 -3.42
CA GLU A 238 -14.16 -23.45 -2.23
C GLU A 238 -13.01 -24.39 -2.68
N PRO A 239 -11.79 -24.24 -2.13
CA PRO A 239 -10.66 -25.09 -2.46
C PRO A 239 -10.85 -26.52 -1.95
N GLU A 240 -10.26 -27.51 -2.63
CA GLU A 240 -10.40 -28.94 -2.26
C GLU A 240 -9.84 -29.25 -0.87
N LYS A 241 -8.90 -28.43 -0.40
CA LYS A 241 -8.40 -28.39 0.98
C LYS A 241 -8.64 -27.00 1.54
N SER A 242 -9.09 -26.96 2.79
CA SER A 242 -9.46 -25.72 3.50
C SER A 242 -8.56 -25.42 4.70
N ASP A 243 -7.65 -26.32 5.05
CA ASP A 243 -6.76 -26.23 6.20
C ASP A 243 -5.41 -25.55 5.88
N ASP A 244 -5.07 -25.41 4.59
CA ASP A 244 -3.82 -24.85 4.06
C ASP A 244 -3.94 -23.37 3.61
N LYS A 245 -5.09 -22.71 3.83
CA LYS A 245 -5.36 -21.31 3.43
C LYS A 245 -4.23 -20.33 3.78
N GLY A 246 -3.63 -19.71 2.76
CA GLY A 246 -2.48 -18.81 2.84
C GLY A 246 -1.11 -19.49 2.71
N THR A 247 -1.07 -20.81 2.53
CA THR A 247 0.15 -21.59 2.28
C THR A 247 0.07 -22.43 1.00
N GLU A 248 -1.12 -22.57 0.42
CA GLU A 248 -1.33 -23.22 -0.87
C GLU A 248 -0.65 -22.44 -2.02
N THR A 249 -0.25 -23.16 -3.06
CA THR A 249 0.31 -22.59 -4.31
C THR A 249 -0.68 -22.66 -5.47
N ASP A 250 -1.95 -23.00 -5.19
CA ASP A 250 -3.01 -23.13 -6.18
C ASP A 250 -3.34 -21.81 -6.87
N THR A 251 -3.62 -21.88 -8.18
CA THR A 251 -4.03 -20.71 -8.95
C THR A 251 -5.49 -20.37 -8.67
N ASN A 252 -5.76 -19.17 -8.15
CA ASN A 252 -7.13 -18.71 -7.93
C ASN A 252 -7.79 -18.35 -9.28
N LEU A 253 -8.74 -19.19 -9.72
CA LEU A 253 -9.47 -19.08 -10.98
C LEU A 253 -10.98 -19.14 -10.74
N ASN A 254 -11.76 -18.69 -11.73
CA ASN A 254 -13.22 -18.67 -11.73
C ASN A 254 -13.80 -17.81 -10.60
N ALA A 255 -13.31 -16.57 -10.47
CA ALA A 255 -13.93 -15.59 -9.58
C ALA A 255 -15.43 -15.43 -9.91
N MET A 256 -16.23 -15.16 -8.89
CA MET A 256 -17.67 -15.02 -8.97
C MET A 256 -18.11 -13.76 -8.23
N VAL A 257 -19.04 -13.01 -8.83
CA VAL A 257 -19.77 -11.96 -8.11
C VAL A 257 -20.97 -12.61 -7.43
N CYS A 258 -21.06 -12.44 -6.12
CA CYS A 258 -22.17 -12.87 -5.30
C CYS A 258 -22.83 -11.66 -4.62
N TYR A 259 -24.09 -11.81 -4.23
CA TYR A 259 -24.78 -10.86 -3.36
C TYR A 259 -25.23 -11.58 -2.09
N HIS A 260 -24.71 -11.10 -0.96
CA HIS A 260 -25.08 -11.56 0.36
C HIS A 260 -26.22 -10.72 0.90
N LYS A 261 -27.29 -11.36 1.38
CA LYS A 261 -28.43 -10.70 2.00
C LYS A 261 -28.31 -10.81 3.52
N LEU A 262 -28.52 -9.70 4.22
CA LEU A 262 -28.44 -9.71 5.69
C LEU A 262 -29.48 -10.63 6.33
N GLY A 263 -29.03 -11.38 7.33
CA GLY A 263 -29.80 -12.36 8.08
C GLY A 263 -30.02 -13.69 7.33
N THR A 264 -29.22 -14.00 6.30
CA THR A 264 -29.26 -15.29 5.59
C THR A 264 -27.91 -16.01 5.63
N SER A 265 -27.90 -17.32 5.33
CA SER A 265 -26.65 -18.08 5.26
C SER A 265 -25.90 -17.78 3.97
N GLN A 266 -24.57 -17.96 3.93
CA GLN A 266 -23.80 -17.81 2.68
C GLN A 266 -24.22 -18.80 1.58
N SER A 267 -24.88 -19.90 1.93
CA SER A 267 -25.49 -20.84 0.98
C SER A 267 -26.76 -20.30 0.31
N ASP A 268 -27.39 -19.26 0.85
CA ASP A 268 -28.53 -18.55 0.26
C ASP A 268 -28.10 -17.37 -0.64
N ASP A 269 -26.79 -17.09 -0.74
CA ASP A 269 -26.25 -15.96 -1.50
C ASP A 269 -26.56 -16.10 -3.00
N ILE A 270 -26.99 -15.00 -3.60
CA ILE A 270 -27.36 -14.95 -5.01
C ILE A 270 -26.07 -14.94 -5.85
N LEU A 271 -25.95 -15.88 -6.79
CA LEU A 271 -24.88 -15.87 -7.78
C LEU A 271 -25.18 -14.86 -8.89
N VAL A 272 -24.63 -13.65 -8.73
CA VAL A 272 -24.90 -12.49 -9.59
C VAL A 272 -24.25 -12.66 -10.96
N TYR A 273 -22.97 -13.05 -11.00
CA TYR A 273 -22.22 -13.24 -12.23
C TYR A 273 -21.09 -14.27 -12.08
N LYS A 274 -20.84 -15.05 -13.14
CA LYS A 274 -19.65 -15.88 -13.34
C LYS A 274 -19.37 -16.06 -14.83
N ASP A 275 -18.11 -16.28 -15.18
CA ASP A 275 -17.72 -16.63 -16.56
C ASP A 275 -16.69 -17.77 -16.57
N PRO A 276 -17.12 -19.05 -16.63
CA PRO A 276 -16.20 -20.19 -16.70
C PRO A 276 -15.49 -20.31 -18.06
N SER A 277 -15.80 -19.46 -19.05
CA SER A 277 -15.07 -19.41 -20.33
C SER A 277 -13.86 -18.49 -20.29
N ASN A 278 -13.79 -17.59 -19.30
CA ASN A 278 -12.65 -16.70 -19.03
C ASN A 278 -12.24 -16.83 -17.55
N PRO A 279 -11.67 -17.98 -17.13
CA PRO A 279 -11.43 -18.31 -15.74
C PRO A 279 -10.44 -17.36 -15.02
N GLU A 280 -9.64 -16.61 -15.76
CA GLU A 280 -8.69 -15.61 -15.26
C GLU A 280 -9.33 -14.23 -15.00
N TYR A 281 -10.58 -14.02 -15.38
CA TYR A 281 -11.23 -12.72 -15.18
C TYR A 281 -11.56 -12.45 -13.72
N MET A 282 -11.21 -11.26 -13.27
CA MET A 282 -11.52 -10.69 -11.97
C MET A 282 -12.59 -9.61 -12.11
N TYR A 283 -13.43 -9.48 -11.09
CA TYR A 283 -14.59 -8.62 -11.09
C TYR A 283 -14.45 -7.55 -10.01
N ASP A 284 -14.98 -6.36 -10.27
CA ASP A 284 -15.04 -5.25 -9.33
C ASP A 284 -16.46 -4.66 -9.46
N PRO A 285 -17.44 -5.22 -8.72
CA PRO A 285 -18.77 -4.64 -8.65
C PRO A 285 -18.69 -3.31 -7.88
N SER A 286 -19.58 -2.39 -8.21
CA SER A 286 -19.83 -1.16 -7.46
C SER A 286 -21.26 -0.69 -7.66
N ILE A 287 -21.77 0.12 -6.74
CA ILE A 287 -23.09 0.74 -6.86
C ILE A 287 -22.96 2.21 -7.25
N SER A 288 -23.86 2.68 -8.13
CA SER A 288 -23.91 4.07 -8.55
C SER A 288 -24.27 5.02 -7.40
N THR A 289 -23.95 6.31 -7.51
CA THR A 289 -24.09 7.27 -6.40
C THR A 289 -25.55 7.55 -6.03
N ASP A 290 -26.48 7.29 -6.95
CA ASP A 290 -27.93 7.32 -6.73
C ASP A 290 -28.54 5.97 -6.32
N GLY A 291 -27.72 4.93 -6.09
CA GLY A 291 -28.15 3.60 -5.70
C GLY A 291 -29.01 2.86 -6.72
N ARG A 292 -29.01 3.31 -7.98
CA ARG A 292 -29.88 2.78 -9.04
C ARG A 292 -29.21 1.72 -9.92
N TYR A 293 -27.89 1.76 -10.08
CA TYR A 293 -27.19 0.91 -11.03
C TYR A 293 -26.12 0.06 -10.36
N ILE A 294 -25.99 -1.18 -10.83
CA ILE A 294 -24.79 -1.99 -10.61
C ILE A 294 -23.82 -1.65 -11.74
N ILE A 295 -22.60 -1.30 -11.39
CA ILE A 295 -21.50 -1.09 -12.32
C ILE A 295 -20.53 -2.25 -12.12
N LEU A 296 -20.25 -2.99 -13.19
CA LEU A 296 -19.33 -4.12 -13.17
C LEU A 296 -18.10 -3.79 -14.01
N LYS A 297 -16.99 -3.57 -13.32
CA LYS A 297 -15.66 -3.47 -13.91
C LYS A 297 -15.07 -4.88 -13.97
N ILE A 298 -14.49 -5.25 -15.12
CA ILE A 298 -13.90 -6.59 -15.32
C ILE A 298 -12.46 -6.41 -15.79
N SER A 299 -11.54 -7.05 -15.09
CA SER A 299 -10.10 -7.09 -15.39
C SER A 299 -9.69 -8.54 -15.68
N LYS A 300 -8.56 -8.74 -16.38
CA LYS A 300 -8.04 -10.09 -16.71
C LYS A 300 -6.58 -10.29 -16.31
N ASP A 301 -5.89 -9.20 -15.99
CA ASP A 301 -4.48 -9.11 -15.64
C ASP A 301 -4.26 -7.75 -14.94
N CYS A 302 -3.00 -7.39 -14.70
CA CYS A 302 -2.64 -6.16 -13.99
C CYS A 302 -2.43 -4.93 -14.89
N ASN A 303 -2.83 -4.96 -16.17
CA ASN A 303 -2.81 -3.77 -17.01
C ASN A 303 -3.89 -2.77 -16.54
N PRO A 304 -3.65 -1.45 -16.64
CA PRO A 304 -4.68 -0.43 -16.37
C PRO A 304 -5.68 -0.36 -17.53
N VAL A 305 -6.48 -1.42 -17.67
CA VAL A 305 -7.55 -1.58 -18.67
C VAL A 305 -8.67 -2.44 -18.11
N ASN A 306 -9.92 -2.14 -18.45
CA ASN A 306 -11.06 -2.94 -18.01
C ASN A 306 -12.26 -2.87 -18.96
N LYS A 307 -13.08 -3.92 -18.94
CA LYS A 307 -14.47 -3.82 -19.42
C LYS A 307 -15.27 -2.96 -18.45
N LEU A 308 -16.33 -2.33 -18.96
CA LEU A 308 -17.26 -1.50 -18.19
C LEU A 308 -18.69 -1.87 -18.59
N TRP A 309 -19.38 -2.56 -17.69
CA TRP A 309 -20.77 -2.99 -17.87
C TRP A 309 -21.67 -2.38 -16.79
N VAL A 310 -22.94 -2.11 -17.12
CA VAL A 310 -23.89 -1.44 -16.21
C VAL A 310 -25.26 -2.12 -16.26
N PHE A 311 -25.88 -2.34 -15.09
CA PHE A 311 -27.26 -2.82 -14.97
C PHE A 311 -28.12 -1.80 -14.23
N ASP A 312 -29.32 -1.51 -14.76
CA ASP A 312 -30.31 -0.63 -14.14
C ASP A 312 -31.25 -1.43 -13.25
N LEU A 313 -31.14 -1.28 -11.93
CA LEU A 313 -31.92 -2.03 -10.94
C LEU A 313 -33.43 -1.75 -11.04
N GLU A 314 -33.86 -0.63 -11.62
CA GLU A 314 -35.30 -0.39 -11.83
C GLU A 314 -35.91 -1.43 -12.79
N LYS A 315 -35.12 -2.04 -13.69
CA LYS A 315 -35.59 -3.14 -14.56
C LYS A 315 -36.07 -4.37 -13.79
N THR A 316 -35.61 -4.58 -12.55
CA THR A 316 -36.01 -5.70 -11.68
C THR A 316 -36.92 -5.27 -10.52
N ASN A 317 -37.34 -3.99 -10.48
CA ASN A 317 -37.91 -3.32 -9.32
C ASN A 317 -36.97 -3.41 -8.09
N ARG A 318 -35.68 -3.10 -8.30
CA ARG A 318 -34.58 -3.16 -7.33
C ARG A 318 -34.31 -4.52 -6.68
N ARG A 319 -34.90 -5.60 -7.19
CA ARG A 319 -34.61 -6.96 -6.73
C ARG A 319 -33.26 -7.41 -7.29
N ILE A 320 -32.40 -7.91 -6.42
CA ILE A 320 -31.20 -8.63 -6.84
C ILE A 320 -31.61 -10.01 -7.36
N ILE A 321 -31.05 -10.40 -8.50
CA ILE A 321 -31.34 -11.65 -9.20
C ILE A 321 -30.04 -12.28 -9.71
N GLU A 322 -30.10 -13.56 -10.04
CA GLU A 322 -29.01 -14.23 -10.76
C GLU A 322 -28.94 -13.74 -12.22
N ASN A 323 -27.75 -13.73 -12.80
CA ASN A 323 -27.50 -13.54 -14.23
C ASN A 323 -28.14 -12.26 -14.82
N PHE A 324 -27.79 -11.10 -14.28
CA PHE A 324 -28.25 -9.80 -14.81
C PHE A 324 -27.87 -9.61 -16.30
N ASP A 325 -28.82 -9.09 -17.08
CA ASP A 325 -28.60 -8.67 -18.48
C ASP A 325 -27.93 -7.29 -18.52
N PHE A 326 -26.61 -7.27 -18.27
CA PHE A 326 -25.80 -6.06 -18.23
C PHE A 326 -25.71 -5.36 -19.60
N LEU A 327 -25.94 -4.05 -19.62
CA LEU A 327 -25.58 -3.20 -20.75
C LEU A 327 -24.05 -3.04 -20.79
N LYS A 328 -23.44 -3.54 -21.87
CA LYS A 328 -21.99 -3.48 -22.05
C LYS A 328 -21.59 -2.15 -22.71
N ILE A 329 -21.11 -1.19 -21.91
CA ILE A 329 -20.61 0.09 -22.42
C ILE A 329 -19.24 -0.13 -23.11
N VAL A 330 -18.38 -0.93 -22.48
CA VAL A 330 -17.09 -1.37 -23.03
C VAL A 330 -16.96 -2.87 -22.83
N ASP A 331 -16.81 -3.65 -23.92
CA ASP A 331 -16.64 -5.11 -23.89
C ASP A 331 -15.25 -5.57 -24.38
N ASN A 332 -14.25 -4.68 -24.27
CA ASN A 332 -12.86 -4.95 -24.60
C ASN A 332 -11.91 -4.50 -23.46
N PHE A 333 -10.60 -4.59 -23.68
CA PHE A 333 -9.55 -4.23 -22.72
C PHE A 333 -8.59 -3.20 -23.32
N ASP A 334 -9.13 -2.20 -24.04
CA ASP A 334 -8.31 -1.20 -24.75
C ASP A 334 -7.88 -0.03 -23.84
N ALA A 335 -8.65 0.25 -22.79
CA ALA A 335 -8.46 1.37 -21.88
C ALA A 335 -9.07 1.10 -20.50
N GLU A 336 -8.64 1.89 -19.51
CA GLU A 336 -9.22 1.94 -18.16
C GLU A 336 -10.51 2.78 -18.17
N PHE A 337 -11.49 2.39 -17.36
CA PHE A 337 -12.68 3.17 -17.06
C PHE A 337 -13.03 3.01 -15.57
N ASP A 338 -12.46 3.88 -14.75
CA ASP A 338 -12.73 3.97 -13.31
C ASP A 338 -13.93 4.91 -13.07
N TYR A 339 -14.96 4.39 -12.41
CA TYR A 339 -16.18 5.13 -12.07
C TYR A 339 -15.93 6.22 -11.03
N ILE A 340 -16.57 7.40 -11.20
CA ILE A 340 -16.46 8.54 -10.28
C ILE A 340 -17.82 8.88 -9.64
N THR A 341 -18.84 9.13 -10.47
CA THR A 341 -20.22 9.40 -10.04
C THR A 341 -21.17 9.32 -11.24
N ASN A 342 -22.48 9.42 -11.01
CA ASN A 342 -23.50 9.60 -12.05
C ASN A 342 -24.49 10.73 -11.70
N ASP A 343 -25.00 11.40 -12.73
CA ASP A 343 -26.19 12.25 -12.69
C ASP A 343 -27.30 11.51 -13.44
N GLU A 344 -28.16 10.78 -12.71
CA GLU A 344 -29.18 9.87 -13.25
C GLU A 344 -28.61 8.87 -14.27
N THR A 345 -28.70 9.18 -15.56
CA THR A 345 -28.24 8.33 -16.69
C THR A 345 -26.89 8.77 -17.28
N THR A 346 -26.34 9.90 -16.83
CA THR A 346 -25.02 10.40 -17.24
C THR A 346 -23.96 9.97 -16.23
N PHE A 347 -23.06 9.06 -16.62
CA PHE A 347 -21.97 8.55 -15.79
C PHE A 347 -20.67 9.30 -16.09
N TYR A 348 -19.82 9.47 -15.09
CA TYR A 348 -18.51 10.11 -15.21
C TYR A 348 -17.39 9.13 -14.85
N PHE A 349 -16.33 9.09 -15.66
CA PHE A 349 -15.22 8.14 -15.53
C PHE A 349 -13.86 8.82 -15.66
N LYS A 350 -12.87 8.34 -14.88
CA LYS A 350 -11.44 8.51 -15.18
C LYS A 350 -11.07 7.46 -16.23
N THR A 351 -10.35 7.85 -17.27
CA THR A 351 -9.93 6.94 -18.34
C THR A 351 -8.58 7.32 -18.94
N ASN A 352 -7.82 6.32 -19.40
CA ASN A 352 -6.62 6.50 -20.21
C ASN A 352 -6.88 6.34 -21.73
N LEU A 353 -8.14 6.24 -22.16
CA LEU A 353 -8.52 6.07 -23.56
C LEU A 353 -7.97 7.21 -24.44
N ASN A 354 -6.95 6.89 -25.24
CA ASN A 354 -6.18 7.85 -26.04
C ASN A 354 -5.63 9.03 -25.20
N ALA A 355 -5.27 8.77 -23.94
CA ALA A 355 -4.83 9.76 -22.96
C ALA A 355 -3.92 9.09 -21.89
N PRO A 356 -2.64 8.80 -22.18
CA PRO A 356 -1.75 8.10 -21.24
C PRO A 356 -1.57 8.79 -19.87
N ARG A 357 -1.79 10.10 -19.74
CA ARG A 357 -1.79 10.84 -18.46
C ARG A 357 -3.17 10.95 -17.81
N TYR A 358 -4.15 10.21 -18.32
CA TYR A 358 -5.56 10.16 -17.91
C TYR A 358 -6.36 11.44 -18.15
N LYS A 359 -7.67 11.27 -18.27
CA LYS A 359 -8.66 12.33 -18.49
C LYS A 359 -10.01 11.96 -17.85
N ILE A 360 -10.93 12.94 -17.74
CA ILE A 360 -12.31 12.69 -17.29
C ILE A 360 -13.27 12.77 -18.45
N VAL A 361 -14.07 11.72 -18.64
CA VAL A 361 -15.14 11.65 -19.64
C VAL A 361 -16.49 11.45 -18.98
N LYS A 362 -17.56 11.74 -19.71
CA LYS A 362 -18.92 11.30 -19.39
C LYS A 362 -19.51 10.40 -20.48
N TYR A 363 -20.48 9.59 -20.11
CA TYR A 363 -21.26 8.73 -21.00
C TYR A 363 -22.74 8.78 -20.60
N ASP A 364 -23.66 8.93 -21.55
CA ASP A 364 -25.10 9.03 -21.31
C ASP A 364 -25.80 7.75 -21.77
N LEU A 365 -26.38 6.98 -20.83
CA LEU A 365 -27.07 5.73 -21.14
C LEU A 365 -28.27 5.90 -22.09
N THR A 366 -28.83 7.11 -22.19
CA THR A 366 -29.98 7.42 -23.08
C THR A 366 -29.55 7.82 -24.49
N ARG A 367 -28.28 8.19 -24.68
CA ARG A 367 -27.70 8.55 -25.98
C ARG A 367 -26.37 7.80 -26.21
N PRO A 368 -26.40 6.46 -26.30
CA PRO A 368 -25.18 5.66 -26.46
C PRO A 368 -24.40 6.01 -27.75
N ASP A 369 -25.11 6.45 -28.80
CA ASP A 369 -24.51 6.88 -30.08
C ASP A 369 -23.63 8.14 -29.96
N ASP A 370 -23.79 8.95 -28.90
CA ASP A 370 -22.90 10.10 -28.60
C ASP A 370 -21.51 9.62 -28.13
N GLY A 371 -21.42 8.40 -27.59
CA GLY A 371 -20.21 7.83 -27.00
C GLY A 371 -19.69 8.60 -25.78
N PHE A 372 -18.38 8.51 -25.54
CA PHE A 372 -17.71 9.22 -24.45
C PHE A 372 -17.42 10.69 -24.83
N THR A 373 -17.95 11.63 -24.05
CA THR A 373 -17.66 13.07 -24.18
C THR A 373 -16.63 13.52 -23.13
N GLU A 374 -15.59 14.24 -23.52
CA GLU A 374 -14.59 14.78 -22.58
C GLU A 374 -15.18 15.89 -21.69
N ILE A 375 -14.88 15.83 -20.39
CA ILE A 375 -15.19 16.86 -19.38
C ILE A 375 -13.91 17.56 -18.94
N ILE A 376 -12.90 16.78 -18.55
CA ILE A 376 -11.54 17.26 -18.30
C ILE A 376 -10.65 16.59 -19.33
N LYS A 377 -9.92 17.39 -20.12
CA LYS A 377 -8.96 16.87 -21.11
C LYS A 377 -7.75 16.28 -20.42
N GLU A 378 -7.02 15.43 -21.15
CA GLU A 378 -5.69 15.02 -20.71
C GLU A 378 -4.81 16.24 -20.45
N HIS A 379 -4.13 16.26 -19.30
CA HIS A 379 -3.19 17.32 -18.98
C HIS A 379 -1.87 17.10 -19.75
N PRO A 380 -1.22 18.16 -20.29
CA PRO A 380 -0.09 17.99 -21.21
C PRO A 380 1.23 17.51 -20.56
N ILE A 381 1.30 17.44 -19.24
CA ILE A 381 2.51 17.09 -18.47
C ILE A 381 2.15 16.15 -17.31
N ASP A 382 1.41 16.68 -16.34
CA ASP A 382 1.00 15.99 -15.10
C ASP A 382 0.05 14.81 -15.37
N VAL A 383 0.16 13.76 -14.55
CA VAL A 383 -0.72 12.58 -14.56
C VAL A 383 -1.91 12.84 -13.63
N LEU A 384 -3.13 12.54 -14.05
CA LEU A 384 -4.30 12.53 -13.18
C LEU A 384 -4.36 11.22 -12.38
N SER A 385 -3.98 11.24 -11.10
CA SER A 385 -3.88 10.04 -10.25
C SER A 385 -5.20 9.66 -9.55
N PHE A 386 -6.02 10.65 -9.17
CA PHE A 386 -7.26 10.43 -8.41
C PHE A 386 -8.35 11.44 -8.79
N ALA A 387 -9.61 11.01 -8.70
CA ALA A 387 -10.77 11.85 -8.93
C ALA A 387 -11.92 11.45 -7.98
N SER A 388 -12.60 12.42 -7.38
CA SER A 388 -13.82 12.22 -6.57
C SER A 388 -14.74 13.43 -6.70
N VAL A 389 -16.03 13.25 -6.47
CA VAL A 389 -17.01 14.35 -6.41
C VAL A 389 -17.49 14.51 -4.97
N ILE A 390 -17.40 15.75 -4.47
CA ILE A 390 -17.67 16.14 -3.08
C ILE A 390 -18.49 17.44 -3.12
N ALA A 391 -19.32 17.70 -2.11
CA ALA A 391 -20.24 18.83 -2.07
C ALA A 391 -21.04 18.99 -3.37
N GLU A 392 -21.75 17.92 -3.73
CA GLU A 392 -22.67 17.69 -4.86
C GLU A 392 -22.09 17.79 -6.28
N SER A 393 -21.11 18.65 -6.52
CA SER A 393 -20.68 19.04 -7.88
C SER A 393 -19.21 19.48 -7.99
N ASN A 394 -18.45 19.44 -6.89
CA ASN A 394 -17.03 19.78 -6.90
C ASN A 394 -16.22 18.53 -7.19
N LEU A 395 -15.64 18.49 -8.38
CA LEU A 395 -14.74 17.44 -8.83
C LEU A 395 -13.34 17.73 -8.27
N VAL A 396 -12.95 16.99 -7.24
CA VAL A 396 -11.65 17.06 -6.57
C VAL A 396 -10.70 16.10 -7.28
N LEU A 397 -9.66 16.65 -7.90
CA LEU A 397 -8.68 15.91 -8.69
C LEU A 397 -7.29 15.99 -8.06
N THR A 398 -6.59 14.85 -7.97
CA THR A 398 -5.16 14.82 -7.64
C THR A 398 -4.36 14.67 -8.92
N TYR A 399 -3.42 15.59 -9.14
CA TYR A 399 -2.47 15.54 -10.25
C TYR A 399 -1.05 15.34 -9.73
N MET A 400 -0.26 14.53 -10.43
CA MET A 400 1.15 14.27 -10.14
C MET A 400 2.03 14.98 -11.16
N HIS A 401 2.87 15.90 -10.69
CA HIS A 401 3.84 16.67 -11.48
C HIS A 401 5.25 16.34 -10.99
N ASP A 402 6.06 15.67 -11.82
CA ASP A 402 7.41 15.20 -11.45
C ASP A 402 7.40 14.48 -10.08
N VAL A 403 6.52 13.49 -9.91
CA VAL A 403 6.38 12.68 -8.70
C VAL A 403 6.06 13.49 -7.42
N LYS A 404 5.38 14.62 -7.57
CA LYS A 404 4.85 15.45 -6.47
C LYS A 404 3.39 15.74 -6.75
N GLU A 405 2.52 15.61 -5.76
CA GLU A 405 1.08 15.73 -5.97
C GLU A 405 0.53 17.12 -5.62
N LYS A 406 -0.52 17.53 -6.34
CA LYS A 406 -1.33 18.73 -6.10
C LYS A 406 -2.81 18.36 -6.15
N ILE A 407 -3.64 19.04 -5.35
CA ILE A 407 -5.10 18.90 -5.39
C ILE A 407 -5.69 20.12 -6.11
N SER A 408 -6.52 19.87 -7.11
CA SER A 408 -7.22 20.87 -7.92
C SER A 408 -8.73 20.62 -7.87
N ILE A 409 -9.52 21.68 -7.72
CA ILE A 409 -10.98 21.62 -7.64
C ILE A 409 -11.59 22.18 -8.94
N TYR A 410 -12.48 21.39 -9.54
CA TYR A 410 -13.22 21.70 -10.77
C TYR A 410 -14.73 21.61 -10.54
N THR A 411 -15.54 22.19 -11.43
CA THR A 411 -17.00 21.97 -11.48
C THR A 411 -17.32 20.81 -12.40
N LEU A 412 -17.93 19.74 -11.86
CA LEU A 412 -18.24 18.49 -12.56
C LEU A 412 -18.94 18.69 -13.90
N SER A 413 -20.03 19.46 -13.92
CA SER A 413 -20.91 19.61 -15.10
C SER A 413 -20.30 20.38 -16.28
N THR A 414 -19.21 21.12 -16.05
CA THR A 414 -18.60 22.00 -17.07
C THR A 414 -17.12 21.74 -17.31
N GLY A 415 -16.47 20.94 -16.46
CA GLY A 415 -15.01 20.78 -16.47
C GLY A 415 -14.23 22.06 -16.13
N LYS A 416 -14.90 23.10 -15.61
CA LYS A 416 -14.27 24.38 -15.30
C LYS A 416 -13.35 24.26 -14.08
N HIS A 417 -12.09 24.67 -14.20
CA HIS A 417 -11.17 24.84 -13.06
C HIS A 417 -11.64 25.98 -12.15
N ASN A 418 -11.67 25.73 -10.85
CA ASN A 418 -12.07 26.72 -9.85
C ASN A 418 -10.89 27.19 -9.00
N LYS A 419 -10.07 26.27 -8.45
CA LYS A 419 -8.89 26.59 -7.64
C LYS A 419 -7.96 25.39 -7.49
N ASP A 420 -6.68 25.66 -7.24
CA ASP A 420 -5.74 24.69 -6.69
C ASP A 420 -5.62 24.90 -5.17
N LEU A 421 -5.45 23.82 -4.41
CA LEU A 421 -5.25 23.91 -2.97
C LEU A 421 -3.77 24.15 -2.63
N PRO A 422 -3.45 25.11 -1.74
CA PRO A 422 -2.08 25.46 -1.39
C PRO A 422 -1.47 24.45 -0.41
N ILE A 423 -1.17 23.24 -0.90
CA ILE A 423 -0.55 22.16 -0.14
C ILE A 423 0.99 22.18 -0.26
N PRO A 424 1.75 21.64 0.72
CA PRO A 424 3.20 21.51 0.60
C PRO A 424 3.61 20.46 -0.45
N ILE A 425 4.90 20.39 -0.77
CA ILE A 425 5.45 19.40 -1.73
C ILE A 425 5.59 18.02 -1.09
N GLY A 426 4.88 17.03 -1.64
CA GLY A 426 4.85 15.65 -1.16
C GLY A 426 3.78 14.84 -1.89
N SER A 427 3.07 13.99 -1.15
CA SER A 427 2.04 13.09 -1.69
C SER A 427 0.75 13.17 -0.88
N ILE A 428 -0.36 12.80 -1.51
CA ILE A 428 -1.67 12.63 -0.89
C ILE A 428 -1.89 11.14 -0.68
N GLU A 429 -1.70 10.67 0.56
CA GLU A 429 -1.85 9.26 0.92
C GLU A 429 -3.31 8.79 0.80
N ILE A 430 -4.26 9.66 1.12
CA ILE A 430 -5.69 9.38 1.02
C ILE A 430 -6.52 10.67 0.99
N ILE A 431 -7.66 10.63 0.33
CA ILE A 431 -8.75 11.63 0.41
C ILE A 431 -10.01 10.92 0.94
N THR A 432 -10.75 11.58 1.84
CA THR A 432 -12.02 11.09 2.38
C THR A 432 -13.10 12.17 2.38
N GLY A 433 -14.22 11.88 1.72
CA GLY A 433 -15.42 12.72 1.64
C GLY A 433 -16.33 12.14 0.56
N ARG A 434 -17.64 12.10 0.81
CA ARG A 434 -18.64 11.59 -0.14
C ARG A 434 -19.30 12.75 -0.89
N ARG A 435 -20.14 12.44 -1.88
CA ARG A 435 -20.76 13.45 -2.75
C ARG A 435 -21.62 14.44 -1.95
N GLU A 436 -22.40 13.92 -1.02
CA GLU A 436 -23.31 14.64 -0.13
C GLU A 436 -22.59 15.31 1.06
N ASP A 437 -21.30 15.04 1.27
CA ASP A 437 -20.54 15.69 2.33
C ASP A 437 -20.09 17.09 1.89
N THR A 438 -20.28 18.08 2.77
CA THR A 438 -19.92 19.48 2.54
C THR A 438 -18.43 19.78 2.80
N GLU A 439 -17.63 18.75 3.03
CA GLU A 439 -16.22 18.85 3.37
C GLU A 439 -15.48 17.55 3.01
N PHE A 440 -14.15 17.64 2.94
CA PHE A 440 -13.29 16.47 2.85
C PHE A 440 -12.03 16.61 3.68
N PHE A 441 -11.43 15.47 3.98
CA PHE A 441 -10.12 15.38 4.59
C PHE A 441 -9.14 14.76 3.61
N PHE A 442 -7.86 15.10 3.77
CA PHE A 442 -6.79 14.40 3.07
C PHE A 442 -5.54 14.33 3.94
N LYS A 443 -4.79 13.23 3.81
CA LYS A 443 -3.53 13.03 4.53
C LYS A 443 -2.37 13.32 3.60
N PHE A 444 -1.69 14.42 3.87
CA PHE A 444 -0.45 14.80 3.19
C PHE A 444 0.74 14.14 3.88
N VAL A 445 1.66 13.55 3.11
CA VAL A 445 2.93 12.97 3.61
C VAL A 445 4.12 13.38 2.75
N SER A 446 5.32 13.28 3.32
CA SER A 446 6.59 13.45 2.61
C SER A 446 7.71 12.73 3.36
N PHE A 447 8.90 12.54 2.76
CA PHE A 447 10.00 11.81 3.40
C PHE A 447 10.42 12.37 4.77
N LEU A 448 10.22 13.67 4.99
CA LEU A 448 10.52 14.38 6.25
C LEU A 448 9.27 14.88 6.99
N ASN A 449 8.06 14.54 6.52
CA ASN A 449 6.79 14.90 7.16
C ASN A 449 5.96 13.62 7.44
N PRO A 450 5.77 13.23 8.71
CA PRO A 450 5.10 11.98 9.10
C PRO A 450 3.60 11.91 8.80
N GLY A 451 2.98 13.04 8.46
CA GLY A 451 1.57 13.10 8.11
C GLY A 451 0.90 14.34 8.66
N VAL A 452 0.28 15.14 7.78
CA VAL A 452 -0.65 16.20 8.18
C VAL A 452 -2.00 15.89 7.56
N ILE A 453 -3.01 15.70 8.40
CA ILE A 453 -4.41 15.63 7.96
C ILE A 453 -4.90 17.05 7.83
N TYR A 454 -5.29 17.43 6.62
CA TYR A 454 -5.99 18.66 6.32
C TYR A 454 -7.49 18.41 6.19
N ARG A 455 -8.28 19.46 6.42
CA ARG A 455 -9.72 19.53 6.17
C ARG A 455 -9.98 20.68 5.20
N TYR A 456 -10.79 20.45 4.16
CA TYR A 456 -11.32 21.50 3.32
C TYR A 456 -12.84 21.55 3.47
N ASP A 457 -13.35 22.69 3.94
CA ASP A 457 -14.77 22.94 4.18
C ASP A 457 -15.34 23.79 3.04
N PHE A 458 -16.23 23.22 2.22
CA PHE A 458 -16.83 23.91 1.08
C PHE A 458 -17.79 25.03 1.53
N THR A 459 -18.39 24.94 2.72
CA THR A 459 -19.31 25.97 3.24
C THR A 459 -18.60 27.26 3.64
N LYS A 460 -17.30 27.17 3.94
CA LYS A 460 -16.42 28.29 4.33
C LYS A 460 -15.32 28.58 3.31
N GLU A 461 -15.26 27.81 2.22
CA GLU A 461 -14.14 27.76 1.25
C GLU A 461 -12.74 27.71 1.90
N THR A 462 -12.61 27.04 3.05
CA THR A 462 -11.41 27.14 3.91
C THR A 462 -10.67 25.82 3.95
N LEU A 463 -9.35 25.87 3.65
CA LEU A 463 -8.39 24.81 3.95
C LEU A 463 -7.79 25.05 5.35
N SER A 464 -7.86 24.06 6.23
CA SER A 464 -7.26 24.11 7.56
C SER A 464 -6.51 22.82 7.87
N GLU A 465 -5.41 22.92 8.61
CA GLU A 465 -4.85 21.75 9.28
C GLU A 465 -5.86 21.21 10.30
N TYR A 466 -6.19 19.93 10.22
CA TYR A 466 -7.01 19.23 11.20
C TYR A 466 -6.15 18.51 12.24
N ARG A 467 -5.03 17.90 11.82
CA ARG A 467 -4.10 17.20 12.71
C ARG A 467 -2.72 16.98 12.08
N ALA A 468 -1.68 17.62 12.63
CA ALA A 468 -0.30 17.18 12.40
C ALA A 468 0.04 15.90 13.21
N THR A 469 0.88 15.05 12.63
CA THR A 469 1.49 13.91 13.31
C THR A 469 2.84 14.33 13.88
N GLU A 470 3.07 14.11 15.17
CA GLU A 470 4.37 14.40 15.80
C GLU A 470 5.16 13.11 16.04
N VAL A 471 6.41 13.05 15.56
CA VAL A 471 7.31 11.92 15.82
C VAL A 471 8.30 12.29 16.92
N ARG A 472 8.28 11.51 18.01
CA ARG A 472 9.16 11.73 19.16
C ARG A 472 10.63 11.67 18.75
N ARG A 473 11.43 12.63 19.24
CA ARG A 473 12.89 12.73 19.00
C ARG A 473 13.28 12.78 17.51
N PHE A 474 12.37 13.18 16.64
CA PHE A 474 12.66 13.51 15.24
C PHE A 474 12.65 15.03 15.05
N ASN A 475 13.71 15.56 14.44
CA ASN A 475 13.76 16.95 14.00
C ASN A 475 14.06 16.93 12.49
N SER A 476 13.04 17.25 11.69
CA SER A 476 13.13 17.30 10.23
C SER A 476 14.13 18.35 9.74
N ASP A 477 14.38 19.43 10.48
CA ASP A 477 15.32 20.49 10.09
C ASP A 477 16.77 20.02 9.96
N LEU A 478 17.13 18.87 10.55
CA LEU A 478 18.47 18.29 10.42
C LEU A 478 18.69 17.56 9.08
N PHE A 479 17.61 17.32 8.34
CA PHE A 479 17.59 16.54 7.10
C PHE A 479 17.08 17.38 5.93
N GLU A 480 17.37 16.93 4.72
CA GLU A 480 16.86 17.50 3.47
C GLU A 480 16.48 16.39 2.49
N THR A 481 15.55 16.72 1.60
CA THR A 481 15.23 15.95 0.40
C THR A 481 15.56 16.80 -0.81
N LYS A 482 16.29 16.24 -1.77
CA LYS A 482 16.55 16.84 -3.08
C LYS A 482 15.98 15.95 -4.17
N GLN A 483 15.38 16.55 -5.21
CA GLN A 483 15.04 15.84 -6.44
C GLN A 483 16.11 16.12 -7.48
N VAL A 484 16.60 15.08 -8.14
CA VAL A 484 17.53 15.16 -9.28
C VAL A 484 16.98 14.34 -10.44
N PHE A 485 17.49 14.59 -11.65
CA PHE A 485 17.17 13.82 -12.84
C PHE A 485 18.45 13.16 -13.37
N VAL A 486 18.47 11.84 -13.40
CA VAL A 486 19.62 11.03 -13.83
C VAL A 486 19.38 10.54 -15.25
N GLU A 487 20.36 10.69 -16.14
CA GLU A 487 20.28 10.06 -17.47
C GLU A 487 20.47 8.54 -17.35
N SER A 488 19.49 7.79 -17.85
CA SER A 488 19.61 6.36 -18.12
C SER A 488 20.52 6.09 -19.32
N LYS A 489 20.82 4.82 -19.56
CA LYS A 489 21.62 4.29 -20.67
C LYS A 489 21.16 4.79 -22.04
N ASP A 490 19.84 4.93 -22.25
CA ASP A 490 19.22 5.45 -23.48
C ASP A 490 18.95 6.97 -23.47
N LYS A 491 19.46 7.68 -22.45
CA LYS A 491 19.28 9.12 -22.19
C LYS A 491 17.90 9.55 -21.68
N THR A 492 17.01 8.62 -21.37
CA THR A 492 15.78 8.92 -20.60
C THR A 492 16.14 9.49 -19.24
N LYS A 493 15.48 10.56 -18.80
CA LYS A 493 15.71 11.20 -17.51
C LYS A 493 14.86 10.56 -16.42
N ILE A 494 15.52 9.94 -15.46
CA ILE A 494 14.89 9.24 -14.32
C ILE A 494 14.86 10.20 -13.11
N PRO A 495 13.69 10.51 -12.54
CA PRO A 495 13.61 11.26 -11.30
C PRO A 495 14.17 10.42 -10.13
N VAL A 496 14.96 11.06 -9.28
CA VAL A 496 15.49 10.44 -8.07
C VAL A 496 15.37 11.41 -6.91
N PHE A 497 14.75 10.96 -5.82
CA PHE A 497 14.80 11.67 -4.55
C PHE A 497 16.00 11.22 -3.73
N ILE A 498 16.78 12.17 -3.22
CA ILE A 498 17.92 11.95 -2.33
C ILE A 498 17.57 12.53 -0.97
N ILE A 499 17.47 11.67 0.05
CA ILE A 499 17.19 12.03 1.44
C ILE A 499 18.47 11.88 2.26
N SER A 500 18.91 12.96 2.92
CA SER A 500 20.16 12.95 3.69
C SER A 500 20.21 14.03 4.80
N PRO A 501 21.14 13.95 5.75
CA PRO A 501 21.39 15.02 6.72
C PRO A 501 21.97 16.26 6.03
N LYS A 502 21.51 17.47 6.38
CA LYS A 502 21.99 18.73 5.75
C LYS A 502 23.49 18.99 5.90
N HIS A 503 24.14 18.38 6.88
CA HIS A 503 25.56 18.53 7.18
C HIS A 503 26.45 17.50 6.45
N ILE A 504 25.88 16.64 5.61
CA ILE A 504 26.62 15.57 4.96
C ILE A 504 27.62 16.12 3.93
N THR A 505 28.77 15.46 3.80
CA THR A 505 29.77 15.76 2.76
C THR A 505 29.91 14.55 1.86
N TYR A 506 29.53 14.69 0.59
CA TYR A 506 29.65 13.64 -0.41
C TYR A 506 31.12 13.46 -0.83
N ASN A 507 31.76 12.43 -0.27
CA ASN A 507 33.18 12.09 -0.47
C ASN A 507 33.42 10.70 -1.07
N GLY A 508 32.35 10.00 -1.45
CA GLY A 508 32.36 8.65 -2.00
C GLY A 508 32.36 7.52 -0.95
N ASP A 509 32.28 7.82 0.34
CA ASP A 509 32.37 6.81 1.42
C ASP A 509 31.14 6.78 2.34
N THR A 510 30.02 7.40 1.93
CA THR A 510 28.76 7.39 2.68
C THR A 510 27.97 6.09 2.45
N PRO A 511 27.49 5.40 3.51
CA PRO A 511 26.52 4.30 3.35
C PRO A 511 25.26 4.80 2.64
N THR A 512 24.80 4.10 1.63
CA THR A 512 23.63 4.52 0.83
C THR A 512 22.69 3.35 0.60
N LEU A 513 21.38 3.60 0.75
CA LEU A 513 20.32 2.68 0.37
C LEU A 513 19.62 3.23 -0.87
N LEU A 514 19.59 2.47 -1.97
CA LEU A 514 18.84 2.80 -3.18
C LEU A 514 17.59 1.92 -3.27
N TYR A 515 16.42 2.54 -3.30
CA TYR A 515 15.11 1.89 -3.38
C TYR A 515 14.46 2.10 -4.75
N GLY A 516 13.77 1.08 -5.26
CA GLY A 516 12.99 1.14 -6.50
C GLY A 516 11.99 0.00 -6.64
N TYR A 517 11.09 0.13 -7.63
CA TYR A 517 10.07 -0.87 -7.94
C TYR A 517 9.96 -1.13 -9.45
N GLY A 518 9.45 -0.16 -10.22
CA GLY A 518 9.44 -0.21 -11.69
C GLY A 518 8.57 -1.31 -12.29
N GLY A 519 7.25 -1.13 -12.26
CA GLY A 519 6.29 -2.04 -12.86
C GLY A 519 4.84 -1.74 -12.45
N PHE A 520 3.89 -2.35 -13.16
CA PHE A 520 2.48 -2.40 -12.79
C PHE A 520 1.78 -1.04 -12.64
N ASN A 521 2.27 0.00 -13.34
CA ASN A 521 1.77 1.38 -13.25
C ASN A 521 1.83 1.97 -11.82
N ILE A 522 2.60 1.36 -10.90
CA ILE A 522 2.69 1.80 -9.50
C ILE A 522 3.63 3.00 -9.37
N ASN A 523 3.15 4.06 -8.72
CA ASN A 523 3.89 5.29 -8.46
C ASN A 523 4.67 5.20 -7.15
N ILE A 524 5.99 5.46 -7.16
CA ILE A 524 6.80 5.52 -5.94
C ILE A 524 6.91 6.98 -5.45
N THR A 525 5.82 7.50 -4.89
CA THR A 525 5.72 8.89 -4.44
C THR A 525 6.38 9.14 -3.08
N PRO A 526 6.68 10.41 -2.70
CA PRO A 526 7.20 10.75 -1.38
C PRO A 526 6.39 10.18 -0.20
N ALA A 527 7.02 9.38 0.64
CA ALA A 527 6.39 8.73 1.80
C ALA A 527 7.28 8.78 3.03
N PHE A 528 6.67 8.82 4.23
CA PHE A 528 7.42 8.84 5.48
C PHE A 528 7.82 7.43 5.93
N SER A 529 9.12 7.22 6.20
CA SER A 529 9.66 5.94 6.67
C SER A 529 10.58 6.14 7.86
N THR A 530 10.10 5.73 9.04
CA THR A 530 10.90 5.72 10.28
C THR A 530 12.14 4.86 10.14
N SER A 531 12.05 3.71 9.46
CA SER A 531 13.19 2.83 9.18
C SER A 531 14.29 3.51 8.37
N TRP A 532 13.92 4.26 7.33
CA TRP A 532 14.86 5.04 6.51
C TRP A 532 15.50 6.18 7.30
N LEU A 533 14.70 6.93 8.06
CA LEU A 533 15.21 8.02 8.90
C LEU A 533 16.10 7.51 10.03
N ASN A 534 15.80 6.33 10.58
CA ASN A 534 16.65 5.69 11.58
C ASN A 534 17.98 5.24 10.96
N PHE A 535 17.96 4.64 9.76
CA PHE A 535 19.17 4.31 9.00
C PHE A 535 20.04 5.55 8.72
N ILE A 536 19.45 6.61 8.16
CA ILE A 536 20.10 7.90 7.90
C ILE A 536 20.74 8.46 9.18
N ARG A 537 19.99 8.51 10.30
CA ARG A 537 20.45 9.07 11.58
C ARG A 537 21.56 8.23 12.24
N HIS A 538 21.49 6.90 12.18
CA HIS A 538 22.47 6.04 12.84
C HIS A 538 23.79 5.93 12.09
N TYR A 539 23.75 5.86 10.76
CA TYR A 539 24.93 5.58 9.94
C TYR A 539 25.45 6.81 9.20
N ASN A 540 24.87 7.99 9.45
CA ASN A 540 25.09 9.23 8.68
C ASN A 540 24.95 8.97 7.18
N ALA A 541 23.86 8.28 6.82
CA ALA A 541 23.67 7.64 5.53
C ALA A 541 22.78 8.46 4.58
N VAL A 542 22.67 7.99 3.33
CA VAL A 542 21.77 8.53 2.31
C VAL A 542 20.73 7.48 1.95
N VAL A 543 19.49 7.91 1.69
CA VAL A 543 18.50 7.10 0.99
C VAL A 543 18.22 7.75 -0.36
N ALA A 544 18.28 6.96 -1.42
CA ALA A 544 17.92 7.34 -2.77
C ALA A 544 16.66 6.55 -3.19
N VAL A 545 15.67 7.22 -3.75
CA VAL A 545 14.42 6.62 -4.26
C VAL A 545 14.34 6.92 -5.74
N ALA A 546 14.39 5.89 -6.58
CA ALA A 546 14.45 6.02 -8.03
C ALA A 546 13.08 5.71 -8.68
N ASN A 547 12.51 6.71 -9.33
CA ASN A 547 11.26 6.62 -10.08
C ASN A 547 11.52 6.10 -11.51
N ILE A 548 12.00 4.86 -11.58
CA ILE A 548 12.36 4.16 -12.82
C ILE A 548 11.13 3.81 -13.67
N ARG A 549 11.33 3.50 -14.95
CA ARG A 549 10.24 3.11 -15.86
C ARG A 549 9.50 1.86 -15.39
N GLY A 550 8.30 1.65 -15.93
CA GLY A 550 7.38 0.61 -15.51
C GLY A 550 6.41 1.06 -14.40
N GLY A 551 6.75 2.10 -13.62
CA GLY A 551 5.78 2.80 -12.79
C GLY A 551 4.86 3.72 -13.61
N GLY A 552 3.96 4.43 -12.95
CA GLY A 552 3.00 5.35 -13.57
C GLY A 552 3.37 6.84 -13.49
N GLU A 553 4.60 7.18 -13.06
CA GLU A 553 4.98 8.55 -12.69
C GLU A 553 4.80 9.60 -13.79
N TYR A 554 4.85 9.17 -15.06
CA TYR A 554 4.56 10.00 -16.25
C TYR A 554 3.44 9.40 -17.12
N GLY A 555 2.58 8.59 -16.52
CA GLY A 555 1.44 7.94 -17.18
C GLY A 555 1.81 6.65 -17.90
N GLU A 556 0.86 6.14 -18.68
CA GLU A 556 0.92 4.80 -19.27
C GLU A 556 2.07 4.62 -20.29
N GLU A 557 2.62 5.71 -20.84
CA GLU A 557 3.86 5.66 -21.65
C GLU A 557 5.09 5.28 -20.80
N TRP A 558 5.16 5.74 -19.54
CA TRP A 558 6.21 5.39 -18.58
C TRP A 558 6.13 3.93 -18.16
N HIS A 559 4.91 3.44 -17.95
CA HIS A 559 4.62 2.04 -17.65
C HIS A 559 5.02 1.13 -18.82
N LYS A 560 4.53 1.41 -20.03
CA LYS A 560 4.84 0.65 -21.25
C LYS A 560 6.34 0.66 -21.60
N ALA A 561 7.07 1.72 -21.25
CA ALA A 561 8.51 1.80 -21.44
C ALA A 561 9.35 0.94 -20.47
N GLY A 562 8.71 0.25 -19.50
CA GLY A 562 9.36 -0.64 -18.51
C GLY A 562 8.66 -1.99 -18.30
N MET A 563 7.85 -2.46 -19.23
CA MET A 563 7.13 -3.74 -19.14
C MET A 563 7.39 -4.66 -20.35
N LEU A 564 7.05 -5.95 -20.23
CA LEU A 564 7.17 -6.94 -21.29
C LEU A 564 8.58 -6.91 -21.93
N HIS A 565 8.67 -6.75 -23.25
CA HIS A 565 9.95 -6.67 -23.97
C HIS A 565 10.84 -5.49 -23.53
N ASN A 566 10.26 -4.44 -22.95
CA ASN A 566 10.99 -3.28 -22.43
C ASN A 566 11.44 -3.44 -20.97
N LYS A 567 11.20 -4.60 -20.31
CA LYS A 567 11.49 -4.77 -18.88
C LYS A 567 12.97 -4.55 -18.51
N GLN A 568 13.90 -4.80 -19.42
CA GLN A 568 15.33 -4.51 -19.20
C GLN A 568 15.60 -3.01 -18.94
N ASN A 569 14.79 -2.11 -19.50
CA ASN A 569 14.94 -0.67 -19.28
C ASN A 569 14.82 -0.30 -17.79
N VAL A 570 13.98 -1.02 -17.05
CA VAL A 570 13.80 -0.83 -15.59
C VAL A 570 15.10 -1.10 -14.83
N PHE A 571 15.81 -2.15 -15.24
CA PHE A 571 17.08 -2.53 -14.64
C PHE A 571 18.18 -1.54 -15.06
N ASP A 572 18.25 -1.19 -16.36
CA ASP A 572 19.18 -0.20 -16.89
C ASP A 572 19.01 1.19 -16.24
N ASP A 573 17.77 1.61 -15.95
CA ASP A 573 17.45 2.86 -15.22
C ASP A 573 18.01 2.83 -13.80
N PHE A 574 17.68 1.79 -13.05
CA PHE A 574 18.08 1.63 -11.64
C PHE A 574 19.61 1.54 -11.48
N GLN A 575 20.25 0.83 -12.41
CA GLN A 575 21.70 0.71 -12.54
C GLN A 575 22.36 2.05 -12.90
N SER A 576 21.73 2.86 -13.77
CA SER A 576 22.19 4.20 -14.11
C SER A 576 22.13 5.14 -12.90
N VAL A 577 21.10 5.03 -12.05
CA VAL A 577 21.02 5.75 -10.76
C VAL A 577 22.13 5.28 -9.81
N ALA A 578 22.33 3.97 -9.65
CA ALA A 578 23.42 3.41 -8.83
C ALA A 578 24.80 3.95 -9.26
N LYS A 579 25.07 3.97 -10.57
CA LYS A 579 26.28 4.55 -11.16
C LYS A 579 26.40 6.05 -10.88
N TRP A 580 25.32 6.82 -11.07
CA TRP A 580 25.31 8.27 -10.84
C TRP A 580 25.62 8.62 -9.37
N LEU A 581 25.11 7.86 -8.40
CA LEU A 581 25.43 8.03 -6.97
C LEU A 581 26.94 7.84 -6.68
N VAL A 582 27.60 6.91 -7.38
CA VAL A 582 29.05 6.66 -7.24
C VAL A 582 29.88 7.72 -7.96
N ASP A 583 29.49 8.10 -9.17
CA ASP A 583 30.22 9.09 -9.98
C ASP A 583 30.18 10.48 -9.32
N ASN A 584 29.04 10.88 -8.75
CA ASN A 584 28.85 12.13 -8.00
C ASN A 584 29.37 12.08 -6.54
N LYS A 585 30.10 11.03 -6.16
CA LYS A 585 30.72 10.86 -4.83
C LYS A 585 29.73 10.88 -3.67
N ILE A 586 28.47 10.52 -3.90
CA ILE A 586 27.54 10.25 -2.80
C ILE A 586 27.99 8.97 -2.09
N THR A 587 28.34 7.91 -2.84
CA THR A 587 28.77 6.63 -2.26
C THR A 587 29.86 5.93 -3.10
N CYS A 588 30.18 4.68 -2.76
CA CYS A 588 30.99 3.76 -3.55
C CYS A 588 30.33 2.37 -3.57
N PRO A 589 30.65 1.47 -4.53
CA PRO A 589 29.94 0.21 -4.71
C PRO A 589 29.86 -0.65 -3.43
N LYS A 590 30.95 -0.75 -2.67
CA LYS A 590 31.03 -1.47 -1.38
C LYS A 590 30.13 -0.91 -0.24
N LYS A 591 29.48 0.23 -0.45
CA LYS A 591 28.64 0.94 0.53
C LYS A 591 27.24 1.28 -0.01
N LEU A 592 26.92 0.84 -1.23
CA LEU A 592 25.60 0.95 -1.82
C LEU A 592 24.82 -0.35 -1.61
N ALA A 593 23.76 -0.29 -0.81
CA ALA A 593 22.75 -1.34 -0.72
C ALA A 593 21.58 -1.01 -1.66
N ILE A 594 21.00 -2.04 -2.29
CA ILE A 594 19.78 -1.91 -3.09
C ILE A 594 18.61 -2.65 -2.42
N ASN A 595 17.39 -2.12 -2.55
CA ASN A 595 16.20 -2.69 -1.93
C ASN A 595 14.94 -2.50 -2.78
N GLY A 596 14.06 -3.49 -2.72
CA GLY A 596 12.74 -3.51 -3.33
C GLY A 596 11.99 -4.77 -2.86
N GLY A 597 10.66 -4.76 -2.94
CA GLY A 597 9.80 -5.88 -2.56
C GLY A 597 8.81 -6.23 -3.67
N SER A 598 8.28 -7.47 -3.68
CA SER A 598 7.49 -7.99 -4.80
C SER A 598 8.25 -7.83 -6.14
N ASN A 599 7.73 -7.12 -7.13
CA ASN A 599 8.45 -6.78 -8.37
C ASN A 599 9.74 -5.97 -8.13
N GLY A 600 9.84 -5.19 -7.05
CA GLY A 600 11.12 -4.60 -6.60
C GLY A 600 12.15 -5.65 -6.14
N GLY A 601 11.71 -6.84 -5.73
CA GLY A 601 12.58 -7.98 -5.45
C GLY A 601 13.15 -8.60 -6.74
N LEU A 602 12.33 -8.71 -7.79
CA LEU A 602 12.79 -9.05 -9.15
C LEU A 602 13.83 -8.03 -9.66
N LEU A 603 13.58 -6.72 -9.47
CA LEU A 603 14.54 -5.66 -9.79
C LEU A 603 15.89 -5.88 -9.09
N VAL A 604 15.90 -6.15 -7.78
CA VAL A 604 17.12 -6.45 -7.02
C VAL A 604 17.82 -7.70 -7.56
N GLY A 605 17.08 -8.80 -7.75
CA GLY A 605 17.62 -10.07 -8.27
C GLY A 605 18.23 -9.96 -9.67
N ALA A 606 17.58 -9.20 -10.56
CA ALA A 606 18.12 -8.91 -11.89
C ALA A 606 19.40 -8.08 -11.81
N CYS A 607 19.42 -7.01 -11.00
CA CYS A 607 20.56 -6.11 -10.92
C CYS A 607 21.81 -6.75 -10.30
N ILE A 608 21.69 -7.63 -9.30
CA ILE A 608 22.86 -8.34 -8.74
C ILE A 608 23.46 -9.36 -9.73
N ASN A 609 22.64 -9.91 -10.62
CA ASN A 609 23.08 -10.87 -11.65
C ASN A 609 23.74 -10.19 -12.86
N GLN A 610 23.43 -8.92 -13.14
CA GLN A 610 23.88 -8.21 -14.36
C GLN A 610 25.27 -7.56 -14.25
N ILE A 611 26.00 -7.75 -13.14
CA ILE A 611 27.40 -7.36 -12.84
C ILE A 611 27.92 -6.11 -13.59
N ILE A 612 27.97 -4.98 -12.88
CA ILE A 612 28.54 -3.69 -13.34
C ILE A 612 29.91 -3.44 -12.70
#